data_AF-H3BYK9-F1
#
_entry.id   AF-H3BYK9-F1
#
_cell.length_a   1.000
_cell.length_b   1.000
_cell.length_c   1.000
_cell.angle_alpha   90.00
_cell.angle_beta   90.00
_cell.angle_gamma   90.00
#
_symmetry.space_group_name_H-M   'P 1'
#
loop_
_entity.id
_entity.type
_entity.pdbx_description
1 polymer ?
#
loop_
_entity_poly.entity_id
_entity_poly.type
_entity_poly.pdbx_seq_one_letter_code
_entity_poly.pdbx_strand_id
1 'polypeptide(L)'
;CPSGHFKVGSGPGGCEPCPASSNTLVPGSAYCPCSPRYYRADADPAHAACTRPPSAPRSIVSQLNDTSVTLEWSEPLDRGGRSDLTYRLLCSVC
;
A
#
# COMPACT_ATOMS: atom_id res chain seq x y z
N CYS A 1 -4.80 -24.55 9.24
CA CYS A 1 -3.54 -23.98 8.74
C CYS A 1 -2.55 -23.84 9.88
N PRO A 2 -1.28 -24.21 9.70
CA PRO A 2 -0.25 -23.95 10.71
C PRO A 2 -0.01 -22.44 10.88
N SER A 3 0.74 -22.05 11.91
CA SER A 3 1.19 -20.67 12.07
C SER A 3 1.96 -20.18 10.83
N GLY A 4 1.81 -18.90 10.50
CA GLY A 4 2.36 -18.30 9.28
C GLY A 4 1.60 -18.67 8.00
N HIS A 5 0.47 -19.37 8.10
CA HIS A 5 -0.37 -19.73 6.96
C HIS A 5 -1.83 -19.38 7.22
N PHE A 6 -2.58 -19.12 6.15
CA PHE A 6 -4.00 -18.78 6.20
C PHE A 6 -4.81 -19.52 5.15
N LYS A 7 -6.14 -19.47 5.29
CA LYS A 7 -7.10 -19.92 4.27
C LYS A 7 -8.42 -19.16 4.39
N VAL A 8 -8.78 -18.42 3.34
CA VAL A 8 -9.91 -17.46 3.34
C VAL A 8 -11.26 -18.07 3.67
N GLY A 9 -11.53 -19.29 3.19
CA GLY A 9 -12.82 -19.95 3.41
C GLY A 9 -12.74 -21.45 3.29
N SER A 10 -13.82 -22.12 3.69
CA SER A 10 -13.98 -23.56 3.54
C SER A 10 -14.16 -23.92 2.06
N GLY A 11 -13.48 -24.96 1.59
CA GLY A 11 -13.51 -25.38 0.19
C GLY A 11 -12.28 -26.17 -0.23
N PRO A 12 -12.19 -26.59 -1.50
CA PRO A 12 -10.98 -27.17 -2.05
C PRO A 12 -9.79 -26.19 -1.95
N GLY A 13 -8.57 -26.73 -1.84
CA GLY A 13 -7.34 -25.93 -1.69
C GLY A 13 -6.67 -26.08 -0.33
N GLY A 14 -5.35 -25.90 -0.31
CA GLY A 14 -4.53 -26.01 0.90
C GLY A 14 -4.49 -24.72 1.73
N CYS A 15 -3.62 -24.71 2.72
CA CYS A 15 -3.25 -23.49 3.43
C CYS A 15 -2.15 -22.78 2.66
N GLU A 16 -2.29 -21.47 2.50
CA GLU A 16 -1.32 -20.63 1.81
C GLU A 16 -0.42 -19.91 2.82
N PRO A 17 0.86 -19.69 2.51
CA PRO A 17 1.73 -18.90 3.36
C PRO A 17 1.23 -17.45 3.45
N CYS A 18 1.44 -16.80 4.59
CA CYS A 18 1.12 -15.39 4.71
C CYS A 18 1.91 -14.56 3.68
N PRO A 19 1.25 -13.65 2.95
CA PRO A 19 1.92 -12.81 1.97
C PRO A 19 2.81 -11.77 2.67
N ALA A 20 3.68 -11.12 1.89
CA ALA A 20 4.69 -10.21 2.43
C ALA A 20 4.10 -9.11 3.34
N SER A 21 4.88 -8.73 4.35
CA SER A 21 4.50 -7.73 5.37
C SER A 21 3.24 -8.08 6.17
N SER A 22 2.91 -9.37 6.27
CA SER A 22 1.81 -9.89 7.08
C SER A 22 2.21 -11.21 7.74
N ASN A 23 1.58 -11.53 8.88
CA ASN A 23 1.84 -12.79 9.58
C ASN A 23 0.66 -13.14 10.49
N THR A 24 0.48 -14.43 10.80
CA THR A 24 -0.41 -14.90 11.86
C THR A 24 0.26 -15.94 12.74
N LEU A 25 0.15 -15.79 14.05
CA LEU A 25 0.59 -16.80 15.02
C LEU A 25 -0.54 -17.79 15.37
N VAL A 26 -1.77 -17.50 14.96
CA VAL A 26 -2.96 -18.28 15.32
C VAL A 26 -3.17 -19.38 14.27
N PRO A 27 -3.10 -20.67 14.65
CA PRO A 27 -3.43 -21.76 13.74
C PRO A 27 -4.88 -21.66 13.26
N GLY A 28 -5.13 -22.01 12.00
CA GLY A 28 -6.47 -21.98 11.41
C GLY A 28 -6.97 -20.59 11.02
N SER A 29 -6.09 -19.59 10.98
CA SER A 29 -6.45 -18.22 10.59
C SER A 29 -7.05 -18.14 9.19
N ALA A 30 -8.13 -17.36 9.06
CA ALA A 30 -8.76 -17.09 7.77
C ALA A 30 -8.05 -15.99 6.96
N TYR A 31 -7.22 -15.18 7.61
CA TYR A 31 -6.44 -14.11 7.01
C TYR A 31 -5.15 -13.88 7.82
N CYS A 32 -4.16 -13.21 7.23
CA CYS A 32 -2.94 -12.78 7.94
C CYS A 32 -3.03 -11.29 8.26
N PRO A 33 -3.05 -10.87 9.54
CA PRO A 33 -2.98 -9.46 9.88
C PRO A 33 -1.67 -8.82 9.40
N CYS A 34 -1.73 -7.54 9.05
CA CYS A 34 -0.56 -6.80 8.61
C CYS A 34 0.43 -6.56 9.75
N SER A 35 1.71 -6.59 9.40
CA SER A 35 2.77 -6.13 10.29
C SER A 35 2.58 -4.63 10.62
N PRO A 36 3.11 -4.15 11.76
CA PRO A 36 3.01 -2.74 12.12
C PRO A 36 3.48 -1.82 10.98
N ARG A 37 2.72 -0.75 10.72
CA ARG A 37 2.95 0.24 9.65
C ARG A 37 2.63 -0.23 8.22
N TYR A 38 2.07 -1.42 8.06
CA TYR A 38 1.56 -1.92 6.79
C TYR A 38 0.04 -2.11 6.85
N TYR A 39 -0.59 -2.04 5.69
CA TYR A 39 -2.05 -1.98 5.53
C TYR A 39 -2.48 -2.70 4.25
N ARG A 40 -3.76 -3.05 4.17
CA ARG A 40 -4.45 -3.46 2.94
C ARG A 40 -5.63 -2.54 2.73
N ALA A 41 -5.92 -2.23 1.46
CA ALA A 41 -7.16 -1.57 1.10
C ALA A 41 -8.32 -2.57 1.14
N ASP A 42 -9.55 -2.10 1.31
CA ASP A 42 -10.74 -2.96 1.39
C ASP A 42 -10.98 -3.74 0.09
N ALA A 43 -10.50 -3.22 -1.05
CA ALA A 43 -10.57 -3.88 -2.34
C ALA A 43 -9.43 -4.89 -2.58
N ASP A 44 -8.39 -4.92 -1.73
CA ASP A 44 -7.29 -5.85 -1.89
C ASP A 44 -7.73 -7.27 -1.52
N PRO A 45 -7.40 -8.29 -2.32
CA PRO A 45 -7.72 -9.67 -1.97
C PRO A 45 -6.92 -10.13 -0.75
N ALA A 46 -7.43 -11.11 -0.01
CA ALA A 46 -6.79 -11.60 1.22
C ALA A 46 -5.36 -12.15 1.02
N HIS A 47 -5.04 -12.62 -0.19
CA HIS A 47 -3.70 -13.10 -0.57
C HIS A 47 -2.75 -11.97 -1.01
N ALA A 48 -3.22 -10.72 -1.12
CA ALA A 48 -2.34 -9.60 -1.41
C ALA A 48 -1.37 -9.33 -0.25
N ALA A 49 -0.16 -8.90 -0.58
CA ALA A 49 0.79 -8.40 0.42
C ALA A 49 0.26 -7.14 1.09
N CYS A 50 0.61 -6.94 2.37
CA CYS A 50 0.35 -5.64 2.98
C CYS A 50 1.35 -4.62 2.42
N THR A 51 0.85 -3.41 2.18
CA THR A 51 1.58 -2.31 1.56
C THR A 51 1.67 -1.16 2.56
N ARG A 52 2.41 -0.10 2.22
CA ARG A 52 2.55 1.08 3.07
C ARG A 52 2.32 2.34 2.24
N PRO A 53 2.00 3.49 2.87
CA PRO A 53 1.94 4.75 2.16
C PRO A 53 3.27 5.04 1.43
N PRO A 54 3.23 5.64 0.23
CA PRO A 54 4.42 6.03 -0.49
C PRO A 54 5.19 7.13 0.27
N SER A 55 6.46 7.31 -0.06
CA SER A 55 7.23 8.47 0.38
C SER A 55 6.75 9.75 -0.30
N ALA A 56 7.24 10.91 0.15
CA ALA A 56 6.95 12.17 -0.52
C ALA A 56 7.45 12.17 -1.99
N PRO A 57 6.77 12.88 -2.91
CA PRO A 57 7.30 13.18 -4.23
C PRO A 57 8.63 13.93 -4.11
N ARG A 58 9.48 13.77 -5.12
CA ARG A 58 10.84 14.31 -5.11
C ARG A 58 10.96 15.48 -6.07
N SER A 59 12.02 16.27 -5.92
CA SER A 59 12.44 17.28 -6.90
C SER A 59 11.30 18.21 -7.32
N ILE A 60 10.55 18.74 -6.34
CA ILE A 60 9.43 19.65 -6.62
C ILE A 60 10.01 20.98 -7.10
N VAL A 61 9.64 21.38 -8.32
CA VAL A 61 10.03 22.65 -8.95
C VAL A 61 8.76 23.42 -9.29
N SER A 62 8.75 24.70 -8.94
CA SER A 62 7.66 25.62 -9.27
C SER A 62 8.17 26.71 -10.20
N GLN A 63 7.47 26.94 -11.30
CA GLN A 63 7.72 28.04 -12.22
C GLN A 63 6.50 28.96 -12.23
N LEU A 64 6.71 30.24 -11.92
CA LEU A 64 5.66 31.26 -11.97
C LEU A 64 5.73 31.97 -13.31
N ASN A 65 4.57 32.20 -13.92
CA ASN A 65 4.45 32.95 -15.15
C ASN A 65 3.25 33.90 -15.02
N ASP A 66 3.53 35.14 -14.63
CA ASP A 66 2.62 36.24 -14.26
C ASP A 66 1.46 35.85 -13.32
N THR A 67 0.47 35.11 -13.84
CA THR A 67 -0.75 34.67 -13.15
C THR A 67 -0.88 33.15 -13.01
N SER A 68 0.08 32.40 -13.55
CA SER A 68 0.05 30.94 -13.58
C SER A 68 1.23 30.34 -12.82
N VAL A 69 1.01 29.15 -12.26
CA VAL A 69 2.05 28.35 -11.60
C VAL A 69 2.11 26.99 -12.27
N THR A 70 3.28 26.66 -12.82
CA THR A 70 3.60 25.31 -13.31
C THR A 70 4.35 24.58 -12.21
N LEU A 71 3.88 23.37 -11.86
CA LEU A 71 4.52 22.49 -10.90
C LEU A 71 5.03 21.25 -11.61
N GLU A 72 6.31 20.94 -11.40
CA GLU A 72 6.95 19.71 -11.88
C GLU A 72 7.53 18.97 -10.68
N TRP A 73 7.42 17.65 -10.68
CA TRP A 73 7.99 16.81 -9.63
C TRP A 73 8.34 15.43 -10.18
N SER A 74 9.22 14.75 -9.45
CA SER A 74 9.57 13.35 -9.66
C SER A 74 8.78 12.44 -8.72
N GLU A 75 8.69 11.17 -9.09
CA GLU A 75 8.01 10.16 -8.28
C GLU A 75 8.65 9.98 -6.89
N PRO A 76 7.87 9.47 -5.92
CA PRO A 76 8.39 9.00 -4.64
C PRO A 76 9.58 8.05 -4.80
N LEU A 77 10.55 8.16 -3.90
CA LEU A 77 11.65 7.20 -3.82
C LEU A 77 11.13 5.78 -3.52
N ASP A 78 10.12 5.70 -2.66
CA ASP A 78 9.44 4.45 -2.33
C ASP A 78 7.94 4.59 -2.58
N ARG A 79 7.39 3.73 -3.44
CA ARG A 79 5.94 3.66 -3.71
C ARG A 79 5.17 2.87 -2.66
N GLY A 80 5.85 2.24 -1.70
CA GLY A 80 5.23 1.46 -0.64
C GLY A 80 4.65 0.12 -1.09
N GLY A 81 5.12 -0.38 -2.24
CA GLY A 81 4.72 -1.68 -2.79
C GLY A 81 3.47 -1.65 -3.68
N ARG A 82 3.00 -0.47 -4.09
CA ARG A 82 1.86 -0.34 -5.01
C ARG A 82 2.17 0.47 -6.26
N SER A 83 1.33 0.31 -7.27
CA SER A 83 1.42 0.98 -8.57
C SER A 83 0.29 1.97 -8.85
N ASP A 84 -0.72 2.04 -7.98
CA ASP A 84 -1.91 2.91 -8.09
C ASP A 84 -1.68 4.30 -7.44
N LEU A 85 -0.51 4.88 -7.69
CA LEU A 85 -0.11 6.16 -7.14
C LEU A 85 -0.90 7.33 -7.76
N THR A 86 -1.38 8.24 -6.93
CA THR A 86 -2.03 9.49 -7.37
C THR A 86 -1.49 10.68 -6.57
N TYR A 87 -1.59 11.89 -7.14
CA TYR A 87 -1.14 13.13 -6.51
C TYR A 87 -2.32 14.07 -6.30
N ARG A 88 -2.32 14.78 -5.16
CA ARG A 88 -3.30 15.82 -4.85
C ARG A 88 -2.56 17.14 -4.62
N LEU A 89 -2.93 18.16 -5.39
CA LEU A 89 -2.43 19.52 -5.22
C LEU A 89 -3.34 20.28 -4.26
N LEU A 90 -2.73 21.00 -3.32
CA LEU A 90 -3.43 21.83 -2.33
C LEU A 90 -2.84 23.24 -2.41
N CYS A 91 -3.69 24.23 -2.58
CA CYS A 91 -3.33 25.64 -2.51
C CYS A 91 -4.04 26.27 -1.32
N SER A 92 -3.32 27.04 -0.51
CA SER A 92 -3.87 27.73 0.67
C SER A 92 -4.26 29.18 0.37
N VAL A 93 -3.49 29.88 -0.46
CA VAL A 93 -3.78 31.25 -0.94
C VAL A 93 -3.33 31.34 -2.41
N CYS A 94 -4.31 31.40 -3.29
CA CYS A 94 -4.21 31.68 -4.72
C CYS A 94 -5.42 32.55 -5.08
#